data_AF-A0A1I2I6N9-F1
#
_entry.id   AF-A0A1I2I6N9-F1
#
_cell.length_a   1.000
_cell.length_b   1.000
_cell.length_c   1.000
_cell.angle_alpha   90.00
_cell.angle_beta   90.00
_cell.angle_gamma   90.00
#
_symmetry.space_group_name_H-M   'P 1'
#
loop_
_entity.id
_entity.type
_entity.pdbx_description
1 polymer ?
#
loop_
_entity_poly.entity_id
_entity_poly.type
_entity_poly.pdbx_seq_one_letter_code
_entity_poly.pdbx_strand_id
1 'polypeptide(L)'
;MKDKSKEEKILEEIRKRVLDFESQNQEKEDLESLRKANIQALNEMSSLSQEEILRISFQVRKEFEAKEARRKRLIVLCFAILIVISGIWIIRFLNKQNNTFIETFDDNSKNWSLYDDVKYERKIENGSYVFQTGNDGWCYWDANNVNFPDYFAVELTSVWERGEKKSEYGIGLYQDDANTICFSLFPDGEVSFAQYQNDNWVIDNDWTGRIANSEGKENLQRVEIRRSTNQFKYFVNSHLAKEGTFLPIALNKVGFRSCGVQRVAFKSLKVIDLNTNSTIFSDDFETTRNDRWTLKKEIKAISEIKDGQYILETNEVDKCFYAAQYYTITPSQDVDIILKMKSLQGITSDFGLTLIQDEVNFYSLDYQNNGKARYTLYEGDKYTITGAYKNTKIESSEQLPVVTMKVEIRSGKVSYYINETFVEAFSLRNDFLISKVGIRACDEQKVAFDELQIIPQ
;
A
#
# COMPACT_ATOMS: atom_id res chain seq x y z
N MET A 1 38.41 -0.39 64.22
CA MET A 1 38.71 -1.12 62.96
C MET A 1 38.13 -2.55 62.88
N LYS A 2 37.55 -3.14 63.93
CA LYS A 2 36.91 -4.48 63.85
C LYS A 2 35.46 -4.49 63.32
N ASP A 3 34.82 -3.33 63.13
CA ASP A 3 33.39 -3.25 62.77
C ASP A 3 33.10 -3.21 61.26
N LYS A 4 34.01 -2.66 60.45
CA LYS A 4 33.77 -2.42 59.01
C LYS A 4 33.56 -3.72 58.21
N SER A 5 34.26 -4.79 58.61
CA SER A 5 34.11 -6.12 58.00
C SER A 5 32.77 -6.78 58.33
N LYS A 6 32.18 -6.43 59.48
CA LYS A 6 30.88 -6.95 59.89
C LYS A 6 29.76 -6.24 59.11
N GLU A 7 29.91 -4.93 58.94
CA GLU A 7 29.01 -4.09 58.14
C GLU A 7 28.99 -4.51 56.66
N GLU A 8 30.14 -4.76 56.04
CA GLU A 8 30.22 -5.26 54.65
C GLU A 8 29.55 -6.62 54.48
N LYS A 9 29.73 -7.55 55.43
CA LYS A 9 29.06 -8.87 55.38
C LYS A 9 27.55 -8.75 55.50
N ILE A 10 27.07 -7.83 56.35
CA ILE A 10 25.65 -7.56 56.52
C ILE A 10 25.05 -6.97 55.24
N LEU A 11 25.75 -6.03 54.59
CA LEU A 11 25.31 -5.44 53.32
C LEU A 11 25.24 -6.46 52.19
N GLU A 12 26.21 -7.38 52.12
CA GLU A 12 26.25 -8.45 51.11
C GLU A 12 25.06 -9.42 51.28
N GLU A 13 24.75 -9.80 52.52
CA GLU A 13 23.64 -10.69 52.85
C GLU A 13 22.28 -10.05 52.51
N ILE A 14 22.10 -8.75 52.83
CA ILE A 14 20.90 -7.98 52.49
C ILE A 14 20.74 -7.90 50.97
N ARG A 15 21.82 -7.59 50.24
CA ARG A 15 21.80 -7.53 48.77
C ARG A 15 21.35 -8.85 48.16
N LYS A 16 21.86 -9.97 48.66
CA LYS A 16 21.49 -11.31 48.18
C LYS A 16 20.01 -11.60 48.38
N ARG A 17 19.47 -11.31 49.57
CA ARG A 17 18.04 -11.52 49.87
C ARG A 17 17.11 -10.63 49.04
N VAL A 18 17.51 -9.38 48.78
CA VAL A 18 16.74 -8.47 47.91
C VAL A 18 16.69 -9.01 46.48
N LEU A 19 17.82 -9.50 45.95
CA LEU A 19 17.86 -10.08 44.60
C LEU A 19 17.06 -11.38 44.50
N ASP A 20 17.14 -12.25 45.51
CA ASP A 20 16.36 -13.49 45.56
C ASP A 20 14.85 -13.17 45.60
N PHE A 21 14.44 -12.16 46.36
CA PHE A 21 13.04 -11.71 46.44
C PHE A 21 12.55 -11.02 45.15
N GLU A 22 13.38 -10.20 44.50
CA GLU A 22 13.09 -9.62 43.19
C GLU A 22 12.93 -10.69 42.10
N SER A 23 13.68 -11.80 42.19
CA SER A 23 13.55 -12.92 41.26
C SER A 23 12.23 -13.71 41.45
N GLN A 24 11.67 -13.69 42.66
CA GLN A 24 10.46 -14.43 43.02
C GLN A 24 9.17 -13.63 42.75
N ASN A 25 9.23 -12.30 42.67
CA ASN A 25 8.05 -11.43 42.52
C ASN A 25 8.10 -10.57 41.25
N GLN A 26 7.96 -11.22 40.10
CA GLN A 26 7.81 -10.56 38.79
C GLN A 26 6.35 -10.31 38.37
N GLU A 27 5.39 -10.40 39.32
CA GLU A 27 4.04 -9.86 39.15
C GLU A 27 3.79 -8.75 40.19
N LYS A 28 3.23 -7.64 39.69
CA LYS A 28 3.00 -6.41 40.44
C LYS A 28 2.13 -6.65 41.67
N GLU A 29 2.71 -6.48 42.86
CA GLU A 29 2.12 -5.63 43.89
C GLU A 29 3.14 -5.25 44.99
N ASP A 30 3.26 -3.94 45.14
CA ASP A 30 3.46 -3.22 46.38
C ASP A 30 4.88 -3.01 46.95
N LEU A 31 5.39 -1.80 46.66
CA LEU A 31 6.56 -1.17 47.28
C LEU A 31 6.47 -1.18 48.83
N GLU A 32 5.25 -1.24 49.38
CA GLU A 32 4.99 -1.30 50.81
C GLU A 32 5.37 -2.66 51.44
N SER A 33 5.24 -3.76 50.69
CA SER A 33 5.67 -5.09 51.12
C SER A 33 7.19 -5.18 51.21
N LEU A 34 7.88 -4.62 50.21
CA LEU A 34 9.34 -4.55 50.15
C LEU A 34 9.90 -3.65 51.27
N ARG A 35 9.19 -2.57 51.61
CA ARG A 35 9.51 -1.69 52.74
C ARG A 35 9.36 -2.39 54.08
N LYS A 36 8.28 -3.17 54.29
CA LYS A 36 8.07 -3.95 55.52
C LYS A 36 9.11 -5.05 55.68
N ALA A 37 9.42 -5.78 54.60
CA ALA A 37 10.44 -6.83 54.61
C ALA A 37 11.84 -6.27 54.92
N ASN A 38 12.20 -5.11 54.37
CA ASN A 38 13.48 -4.46 54.67
C ASN A 38 13.55 -3.99 56.13
N ILE A 39 12.49 -3.36 56.67
CA ILE A 39 12.45 -2.93 58.08
C ILE A 39 12.53 -4.14 59.02
N GLN A 40 11.85 -5.23 58.68
CA GLN A 40 11.87 -6.46 59.47
C GLN A 40 13.27 -7.12 59.45
N ALA A 41 13.90 -7.23 58.28
CA ALA A 41 15.27 -7.76 58.17
C ALA A 41 16.30 -6.87 58.90
N LEU A 42 16.13 -5.54 58.87
CA LEU A 42 16.98 -4.59 59.62
C LEU A 42 16.79 -4.70 61.14
N ASN A 43 15.57 -4.98 61.61
CA ASN A 43 15.27 -5.19 63.03
C ASN A 43 15.76 -6.55 63.55
N GLU A 44 15.71 -7.61 62.73
CA GLU A 44 16.17 -8.96 63.09
C GLU A 44 17.71 -9.08 63.18
N MET A 45 18.46 -8.11 62.63
CA MET A 45 19.93 -8.11 62.59
C MET A 45 20.62 -7.20 63.65
N SER A 46 19.98 -6.96 64.80
CA SER A 46 20.36 -5.90 65.75
C SER A 46 21.87 -5.81 66.13
N SER A 47 22.49 -4.68 65.77
CA SER A 47 23.34 -3.83 66.66
C SER A 47 23.52 -2.41 66.10
N LEU A 48 22.64 -1.98 65.19
CA LEU A 48 22.68 -0.67 64.55
C LEU A 48 21.69 0.26 65.24
N SER A 49 22.10 1.50 65.48
CA SER A 49 21.21 2.56 65.93
C SER A 49 20.17 2.88 64.85
N GLN A 50 19.00 3.40 65.25
CA GLN A 50 17.96 3.85 64.32
C GLN A 50 18.49 4.85 63.27
N GLU A 51 19.50 5.66 63.62
CA GLU A 51 20.15 6.59 62.68
C GLU A 51 20.96 5.88 61.59
N GLU A 52 21.65 4.78 61.92
CA GLU A 52 22.42 4.00 60.95
C GLU A 52 21.50 3.25 59.99
N ILE A 53 20.37 2.74 60.49
CA ILE A 53 19.32 2.12 59.68
C ILE A 53 18.74 3.14 58.67
N LEU A 54 18.49 4.38 59.12
CA LEU A 54 18.00 5.46 58.26
C LEU A 54 19.05 5.89 57.22
N ARG A 55 20.33 5.95 57.58
CA ARG A 55 21.41 6.26 56.62
C ARG A 55 21.56 5.20 55.55
N ILE A 56 21.57 3.92 55.94
CA ILE A 56 21.71 2.80 55.00
C ILE A 56 20.51 2.75 54.07
N SER A 57 19.28 2.86 54.60
CA SER A 57 18.07 2.86 53.77
C SER A 57 18.03 4.05 52.78
N PHE A 58 18.53 5.22 53.18
CA PHE A 58 18.65 6.37 52.28
C PHE A 58 19.69 6.15 51.17
N GLN A 59 20.86 5.58 51.49
CA GLN A 59 21.89 5.29 50.49
C GLN A 59 21.43 4.23 49.48
N VAL A 60 20.82 3.14 49.96
CA VAL A 60 20.25 2.09 49.10
C VAL A 60 19.19 2.66 48.17
N ARG A 61 18.31 3.54 48.69
CA ARG A 61 17.30 4.21 47.87
C ARG A 61 17.93 5.06 46.77
N LYS A 62 18.96 5.84 47.08
CA LYS A 62 19.66 6.69 46.11
C LYS A 62 20.36 5.87 45.02
N GLU A 63 20.96 4.74 45.38
CA GLU A 63 21.56 3.82 44.41
C GLU A 63 20.50 3.16 43.52
N PHE A 64 19.35 2.80 44.09
CA PHE A 64 18.23 2.21 43.34
C PHE A 64 17.65 3.21 42.34
N GLU A 65 17.37 4.44 42.77
CA GLU A 65 16.87 5.53 41.90
C GLU A 65 17.87 5.85 40.77
N ALA A 66 19.18 5.84 41.05
CA ALA A 66 20.21 6.05 40.04
C ALA A 66 20.29 4.89 39.03
N LYS A 67 20.14 3.65 39.48
CA LYS A 67 20.13 2.45 38.63
C LYS A 67 18.86 2.40 37.76
N GLU A 68 17.72 2.77 38.32
CA GLU A 68 16.45 2.87 37.58
C GLU A 68 16.49 3.98 36.54
N ALA A 69 17.07 5.13 36.85
CA ALA A 69 17.28 6.22 35.89
C ALA A 69 18.19 5.81 34.72
N ARG A 70 19.27 5.05 34.99
CA ARG A 70 20.14 4.48 33.93
C ARG A 70 19.39 3.46 33.07
N ARG A 71 18.57 2.59 33.67
CA ARG A 71 17.75 1.61 32.95
C ARG A 71 16.71 2.28 32.05
N LYS A 72 16.02 3.31 32.55
CA LYS A 72 15.05 4.12 31.76
C LYS A 72 15.73 4.80 30.57
N ARG A 73 16.92 5.38 30.76
CA ARG A 73 17.70 5.99 29.65
C ARG A 73 18.09 4.96 28.58
N LEU A 74 18.52 3.76 28.98
CA LEU A 74 18.88 2.70 28.03
C LEU A 74 17.67 2.22 27.22
N ILE A 75 16.52 2.04 27.87
CA ILE A 75 15.26 1.64 27.21
C ILE A 75 14.83 2.70 26.18
N VAL A 76 14.85 3.99 26.54
CA VAL A 76 14.51 5.09 25.62
C VAL A 76 15.45 5.11 24.41
N LEU A 77 16.75 4.87 24.61
CA LEU A 77 17.73 4.82 23.53
C LEU A 77 17.47 3.64 22.57
N CYS A 78 17.16 2.45 23.10
CA CYS A 78 16.81 1.28 22.29
C CYS A 78 15.51 1.49 21.50
N PHE A 79 14.49 2.10 22.11
CA PHE A 79 13.24 2.46 21.42
C PHE A 79 13.46 3.47 20.29
N ALA A 80 14.30 4.49 20.52
CA ALA A 80 14.63 5.47 19.48
C ALA A 80 15.34 4.82 18.27
N ILE A 81 16.28 3.90 18.53
CA ILE A 81 16.98 3.15 17.47
C ILE A 81 16.00 2.25 16.70
N LEU A 82 15.10 1.55 17.40
CA LEU A 82 14.08 0.70 16.76
C LEU A 82 13.13 1.50 15.87
N ILE A 83 12.71 2.69 16.30
CA ILE A 83 11.85 3.59 15.51
C ILE A 83 12.55 4.05 14.22
N VAL A 84 13.85 4.36 14.29
CA VAL A 84 14.63 4.75 13.10
C VAL A 84 14.79 3.57 12.14
N ILE A 85 15.10 2.37 12.65
CA ILE A 85 15.23 1.16 11.82
C ILE A 85 13.88 0.79 11.20
N SER A 86 12.78 0.86 11.96
CA SER A 86 11.43 0.61 11.44
C SER A 86 11.02 1.66 10.42
N GLY A 87 11.36 2.94 10.63
CA GLY A 87 11.10 4.02 9.67
C GLY A 87 11.81 3.79 8.34
N ILE A 88 13.08 3.35 8.36
CA ILE A 88 13.84 3.00 7.14
C ILE A 88 13.21 1.79 6.43
N TRP A 89 12.74 0.79 7.18
CA TRP A 89 12.03 -0.36 6.62
C TRP A 89 10.67 0.01 6.03
N ILE A 90 9.89 0.85 6.71
CA ILE A 90 8.58 1.34 6.27
C ILE A 90 8.73 2.15 4.98
N ILE A 91 9.72 3.04 4.87
CA ILE A 91 9.97 3.81 3.63
C ILE A 91 10.34 2.91 2.45
N ARG A 92 11.12 1.84 2.68
CA ARG A 92 11.43 0.85 1.63
C ARG A 92 10.24 -0.01 1.24
N PHE A 93 9.36 -0.31 2.20
CA PHE A 93 8.17 -1.13 1.98
C PHE A 93 7.05 -0.36 1.28
N LEU A 94 6.84 0.92 1.62
CA LEU A 94 5.84 1.80 1.01
C LEU A 94 6.10 2.13 -0.46
N ASN A 95 7.30 1.86 -0.98
CA ASN A 95 7.67 2.10 -2.38
C ASN A 95 7.71 0.84 -3.23
N LYS A 96 7.07 -0.26 -2.81
CA LYS A 96 7.03 -1.50 -3.58
C LYS A 96 6.03 -1.39 -4.75
N GLN A 97 6.40 -0.62 -5.77
CA GLN A 97 5.78 -0.77 -7.08
C GLN A 97 6.08 -2.17 -7.62
N ASN A 98 5.04 -2.86 -8.11
CA ASN A 98 5.20 -4.15 -8.79
C ASN A 98 5.79 -3.91 -10.19
N ASN A 99 7.12 -3.73 -10.19
CA ASN A 99 7.88 -3.58 -11.40
C ASN A 99 8.10 -4.96 -12.03
N THR A 100 7.62 -5.17 -13.24
CA THR A 100 7.85 -6.40 -14.00
C THR A 100 9.22 -6.41 -14.66
N PHE A 101 9.85 -5.24 -14.80
CA PHE A 101 11.22 -5.06 -15.26
C PHE A 101 11.84 -3.81 -14.61
N ILE A 102 13.08 -3.91 -14.15
CA ILE A 102 13.86 -2.76 -13.61
C ILE A 102 15.29 -2.85 -14.13
N GLU A 103 15.79 -1.76 -14.69
CA GLU A 103 17.19 -1.54 -15.02
C GLU A 103 17.69 -0.22 -14.40
N THR A 104 18.84 -0.29 -13.75
CA THR A 104 19.53 0.84 -13.08
C THR A 104 20.98 1.00 -13.56
N PHE A 105 21.48 0.09 -14.40
CA PHE A 105 22.82 0.11 -14.99
C PHE A 105 23.97 0.17 -13.99
N ASP A 106 23.74 -0.36 -12.78
CA ASP A 106 24.81 -0.60 -11.79
C ASP A 106 25.79 -1.68 -12.29
N ASP A 107 25.30 -2.57 -13.15
CA ASP A 107 26.07 -3.59 -13.87
C ASP A 107 25.45 -3.88 -15.26
N ASN A 108 26.03 -4.83 -16.00
CA ASN A 108 25.48 -5.30 -17.28
C ASN A 108 24.78 -6.67 -17.18
N SER A 109 24.10 -6.95 -16.07
CA SER A 109 23.44 -8.25 -15.83
C SER A 109 22.37 -8.62 -16.86
N LYS A 110 21.76 -7.63 -17.53
CA LYS A 110 20.76 -7.84 -18.59
C LYS A 110 21.36 -7.87 -20.00
N ASN A 111 22.68 -8.03 -20.12
CA ASN A 111 23.39 -8.21 -21.39
C ASN A 111 23.07 -7.10 -22.42
N TRP A 112 23.04 -5.84 -21.97
CA TRP A 112 22.99 -4.71 -22.88
C TRP A 112 24.23 -4.70 -23.79
N SER A 113 24.00 -4.29 -25.02
CA SER A 113 24.95 -4.34 -26.12
C SER A 113 26.07 -3.31 -25.96
N LEU A 114 27.28 -3.74 -25.59
CA LEU A 114 28.44 -2.84 -25.48
C LEU A 114 29.18 -2.73 -26.82
N TYR A 115 29.52 -1.50 -27.21
CA TYR A 115 30.21 -1.19 -28.48
C TYR A 115 31.19 -0.04 -28.26
N ASP A 116 32.37 -0.13 -28.86
CA ASP A 116 33.42 0.90 -28.81
C ASP A 116 33.90 1.18 -30.24
N ASP A 117 33.19 2.07 -30.94
CA ASP A 117 33.54 2.57 -32.27
C ASP A 117 33.49 4.10 -32.29
N VAL A 118 34.34 4.71 -33.11
CA VAL A 118 34.45 6.17 -33.24
C VAL A 118 33.14 6.82 -33.71
N LYS A 119 32.31 6.11 -34.48
CA LYS A 119 31.00 6.60 -34.99
C LYS A 119 29.83 6.25 -34.08
N TYR A 120 30.01 5.26 -33.21
CA TYR A 120 28.96 4.76 -32.33
C TYR A 120 29.56 4.03 -31.13
N GLU A 121 29.32 4.57 -29.94
CA GLU A 121 29.74 3.97 -28.67
C GLU A 121 28.50 3.65 -27.83
N ARG A 122 28.51 2.46 -27.21
CA ARG A 122 27.59 2.04 -26.15
C ARG A 122 28.37 1.48 -24.98
N LYS A 123 28.21 2.09 -23.82
CA LYS A 123 28.90 1.63 -22.61
C LYS A 123 28.08 1.88 -21.36
N ILE A 124 28.33 1.08 -20.33
CA ILE A 124 27.81 1.32 -18.99
C ILE A 124 28.91 2.00 -18.19
N GLU A 125 28.65 3.22 -17.72
CA GLU A 125 29.56 3.96 -16.86
C GLU A 125 28.77 4.81 -15.85
N ASN A 126 29.25 4.88 -14.61
CA ASN A 126 28.66 5.69 -13.54
C ASN A 126 27.15 5.46 -13.31
N GLY A 127 26.68 4.21 -13.39
CA GLY A 127 25.25 3.89 -13.20
C GLY A 127 24.38 4.38 -14.36
N SER A 128 24.93 4.49 -15.56
CA SER A 128 24.22 4.92 -16.76
C SER A 128 24.64 4.12 -17.97
N TYR A 129 23.68 3.80 -18.83
CA TYR A 129 23.95 3.29 -20.16
C TYR A 129 24.03 4.43 -21.15
N VAL A 130 25.23 4.66 -21.68
CA VAL A 130 25.53 5.82 -22.49
C VAL A 130 25.57 5.45 -23.96
N PHE A 131 24.81 6.19 -24.76
CA PHE A 131 24.87 6.16 -26.21
C PHE A 131 25.63 7.39 -26.67
N GLN A 132 26.66 7.20 -27.47
CA GLN A 132 27.26 8.28 -28.26
C GLN A 132 27.13 7.94 -29.73
N THR A 133 26.37 8.76 -30.44
CA THR A 133 26.02 8.58 -31.85
C THR A 133 26.69 9.69 -32.66
N GLY A 134 27.41 9.31 -33.71
CA GLY A 134 28.23 10.23 -34.52
C GLY A 134 27.76 10.41 -35.96
N ASN A 135 26.68 9.74 -36.38
CA ASN A 135 26.16 9.80 -37.74
C ASN A 135 24.83 10.55 -37.77
N ASP A 136 24.80 11.68 -38.49
CA ASP A 136 23.56 12.39 -38.79
C ASP A 136 22.62 11.50 -39.64
N GLY A 137 21.31 11.62 -39.41
CA GLY A 137 20.27 10.85 -40.10
C GLY A 137 20.21 9.34 -39.79
N TRP A 138 21.04 8.82 -38.89
CA TRP A 138 20.99 7.41 -38.46
C TRP A 138 20.47 7.27 -37.03
N CYS A 139 19.77 6.17 -36.77
CA CYS A 139 19.26 5.81 -35.45
C CYS A 139 19.92 4.54 -34.94
N TYR A 140 20.17 4.51 -33.65
CA TYR A 140 20.68 3.37 -32.93
C TYR A 140 19.71 2.95 -31.84
N TRP A 141 19.62 1.65 -31.59
CA TRP A 141 18.71 1.10 -30.60
C TRP A 141 19.34 -0.08 -29.85
N ASP A 142 18.78 -0.35 -28.68
CA ASP A 142 19.03 -1.57 -27.93
C ASP A 142 17.79 -1.89 -27.09
N ALA A 143 17.46 -3.17 -26.95
CA ALA A 143 16.22 -3.57 -26.28
C ALA A 143 16.36 -4.94 -25.60
N ASN A 144 15.60 -5.10 -24.52
CA ASN A 144 15.51 -6.33 -23.76
C ASN A 144 14.10 -6.93 -23.81
N ASN A 145 14.03 -8.26 -23.76
CA ASN A 145 12.75 -8.97 -23.73
C ASN A 145 12.00 -8.67 -22.43
N VAL A 146 10.72 -8.35 -22.54
CA VAL A 146 9.81 -8.12 -21.42
C VAL A 146 8.46 -8.73 -21.73
N ASN A 147 7.87 -9.40 -20.75
CA ASN A 147 6.48 -9.79 -20.82
C ASN A 147 5.59 -8.63 -20.38
N PHE A 148 5.02 -7.90 -21.34
CA PHE A 148 4.15 -6.77 -21.03
C PHE A 148 2.76 -7.25 -20.62
N PRO A 149 2.21 -6.74 -19.51
CA PRO A 149 0.82 -6.98 -19.14
C PRO A 149 -0.12 -6.14 -20.03
N ASP A 150 -1.45 -6.23 -19.84
CA ASP A 150 -2.39 -5.53 -20.75
C ASP A 150 -2.31 -4.01 -20.61
N TYR A 151 -2.35 -3.50 -19.36
CA TYR A 151 -2.12 -2.10 -19.02
C TYR A 151 -0.78 -1.92 -18.28
N PHE A 152 0.15 -1.15 -18.83
CA PHE A 152 1.47 -0.94 -18.23
C PHE A 152 1.99 0.49 -18.42
N ALA A 153 3.00 0.86 -17.63
CA ALA A 153 3.82 2.03 -17.87
C ALA A 153 5.27 1.61 -18.15
N VAL A 154 5.93 2.38 -19.01
CA VAL A 154 7.39 2.38 -19.16
C VAL A 154 7.92 3.72 -18.68
N GLU A 155 8.86 3.68 -17.75
CA GLU A 155 9.57 4.87 -17.26
C GLU A 155 11.02 4.83 -17.69
N LEU A 156 11.48 5.92 -18.30
CA LEU A 156 12.86 6.12 -18.70
C LEU A 156 13.40 7.41 -18.10
N THR A 157 14.45 7.29 -17.31
CA THR A 157 15.23 8.43 -16.82
C THR A 157 16.46 8.60 -17.69
N SER A 158 16.68 9.80 -18.21
CA SER A 158 17.78 10.10 -19.14
C SER A 158 18.34 11.51 -18.96
N VAL A 159 19.59 11.71 -19.36
CA VAL A 159 20.24 13.01 -19.46
C VAL A 159 20.82 13.15 -20.86
N TRP A 160 20.37 14.17 -21.59
CA TRP A 160 21.06 14.56 -22.81
C TRP A 160 22.30 15.38 -22.43
N GLU A 161 23.49 14.90 -22.82
CA GLU A 161 24.76 15.50 -22.40
C GLU A 161 25.29 16.53 -23.40
N ARG A 162 25.22 16.20 -24.70
CA ARG A 162 25.72 17.06 -25.80
C ARG A 162 25.28 16.53 -27.16
N GLY A 163 25.41 17.37 -28.19
CA GLY A 163 25.12 17.01 -29.58
C GLY A 163 24.28 18.07 -30.30
N GLU A 164 23.59 17.63 -31.34
CA GLU A 164 22.64 18.45 -32.09
C GLU A 164 21.28 18.50 -31.40
N LYS A 165 20.69 19.70 -31.31
CA LYS A 165 19.41 19.89 -30.61
C LYS A 165 18.20 19.27 -31.32
N LYS A 166 18.38 18.83 -32.56
CA LYS A 166 17.36 18.14 -33.37
C LYS A 166 17.55 16.62 -33.38
N SER A 167 18.48 16.10 -32.59
CA SER A 167 18.70 14.66 -32.45
C SER A 167 17.73 14.08 -31.42
N GLU A 168 16.97 13.06 -31.81
CA GLU A 168 15.93 12.46 -30.97
C GLU A 168 16.45 11.33 -30.09
N TYR A 169 15.91 11.21 -28.87
CA TYR A 169 16.19 10.08 -28.00
C TYR A 169 14.97 9.72 -27.16
N GLY A 170 14.83 8.46 -26.76
CA GLY A 170 13.73 8.07 -25.88
C GLY A 170 13.43 6.59 -25.82
N ILE A 171 12.15 6.30 -25.58
CA ILE A 171 11.63 4.95 -25.33
C ILE A 171 11.31 4.27 -26.66
N GLY A 172 11.83 3.06 -26.86
CA GLY A 172 11.39 2.16 -27.91
C GLY A 172 10.63 0.97 -27.34
N LEU A 173 9.51 0.62 -27.97
CA LEU A 173 8.77 -0.62 -27.74
C LEU A 173 8.82 -1.45 -29.02
N TYR A 174 9.19 -2.72 -28.91
CA TYR A 174 9.48 -3.55 -30.09
C TYR A 174 8.73 -4.87 -30.03
N GLN A 175 8.33 -5.35 -31.20
CA GLN A 175 8.08 -6.76 -31.45
C GLN A 175 9.34 -7.39 -32.09
N ASP A 176 9.91 -6.67 -33.07
CA ASP A 176 11.12 -6.98 -33.83
C ASP A 176 11.63 -5.69 -34.51
N ASP A 177 12.69 -5.76 -35.31
CA ASP A 177 13.28 -4.56 -35.96
C ASP A 177 12.37 -3.96 -37.05
N ALA A 178 11.44 -4.75 -37.61
CA ALA A 178 10.48 -4.32 -38.64
C ALA A 178 9.19 -3.73 -38.03
N ASN A 179 8.98 -3.89 -36.72
CA ASN A 179 7.76 -3.55 -36.01
C ASN A 179 8.10 -2.88 -34.66
N THR A 180 8.04 -1.55 -34.64
CA THR A 180 8.46 -0.73 -33.49
C THR A 180 7.53 0.47 -33.23
N ILE A 181 7.45 0.88 -31.98
CA ILE A 181 6.84 2.13 -31.55
C ILE A 181 7.93 2.96 -30.85
N CYS A 182 8.03 4.23 -31.23
CA CYS A 182 9.01 5.16 -30.70
C CYS A 182 8.32 6.36 -30.04
N PHE A 183 8.73 6.64 -28.81
CA PHE A 183 8.39 7.87 -28.09
C PHE A 183 9.67 8.65 -27.89
N SER A 184 9.76 9.80 -28.55
CA SER A 184 11.00 10.58 -28.62
C SER A 184 10.88 11.88 -27.84
N LEU A 185 12.02 12.32 -27.30
CA LEU A 185 12.26 13.62 -26.71
C LEU A 185 13.46 14.26 -27.43
N PHE A 186 13.38 15.57 -27.63
CA PHE A 186 14.44 16.38 -28.22
C PHE A 186 15.10 17.25 -27.15
N PRO A 187 16.39 17.60 -27.30
CA PRO A 187 17.10 18.52 -26.42
C PRO A 187 16.38 19.85 -26.17
N ASP A 188 15.70 20.38 -27.19
CA ASP A 188 14.97 21.64 -27.12
C ASP A 188 13.54 21.50 -26.55
N GLY A 189 13.13 20.27 -26.24
CA GLY A 189 11.86 19.95 -25.58
C GLY A 189 10.71 19.58 -26.48
N GLU A 190 10.95 19.47 -27.79
CA GLU A 190 9.97 18.84 -28.68
C GLU A 190 9.84 17.34 -28.35
N VAL A 191 8.68 16.79 -28.68
CA VAL A 191 8.38 15.37 -28.54
C VAL A 191 7.72 14.84 -29.80
N SER A 192 7.92 13.56 -30.07
CA SER A 192 7.23 12.87 -31.16
C SER A 192 6.80 11.47 -30.76
N PHE A 193 5.82 10.97 -31.50
CA PHE A 193 5.40 9.58 -31.52
C PHE A 193 5.50 9.08 -32.95
N ALA A 194 6.07 7.89 -33.11
CA ALA A 194 6.18 7.25 -34.41
C ALA A 194 5.96 5.74 -34.29
N GLN A 195 5.43 5.13 -35.34
CA GLN A 195 5.21 3.71 -35.46
C GLN A 195 5.73 3.19 -36.79
N TYR A 196 6.58 2.18 -36.71
CA TYR A 196 7.16 1.44 -37.82
C TYR A 196 6.52 0.04 -37.86
N GLN A 197 5.99 -0.37 -39.01
CA GLN A 197 5.34 -1.67 -39.17
C GLN A 197 5.62 -2.24 -40.56
N ASN A 198 6.03 -3.50 -40.62
CA ASN A 198 6.40 -4.19 -41.86
C ASN A 198 7.39 -3.37 -42.71
N ASP A 199 8.48 -2.92 -42.09
CA ASP A 199 9.55 -2.15 -42.72
C ASP A 199 9.13 -0.77 -43.28
N ASN A 200 7.98 -0.24 -42.83
CA ASN A 200 7.48 1.06 -43.28
C ASN A 200 6.99 1.91 -42.10
N TRP A 201 7.20 3.21 -42.17
CA TRP A 201 6.58 4.15 -41.22
C TRP A 201 5.08 4.26 -41.53
N VAL A 202 4.26 3.77 -40.60
CA VAL A 202 2.79 3.85 -40.68
C VAL A 202 2.26 5.08 -39.95
N ILE A 203 3.00 5.54 -38.94
CA ILE A 203 2.84 6.83 -38.30
C ILE A 203 4.24 7.42 -38.21
N ASP A 204 4.48 8.51 -38.92
CA ASP A 204 5.78 9.18 -38.91
C ASP A 204 5.62 10.58 -38.35
N ASN A 205 6.55 10.98 -37.48
CA ASN A 205 6.74 12.39 -37.18
C ASN A 205 5.47 13.10 -36.68
N ASP A 206 4.71 12.46 -35.79
CA ASP A 206 3.55 13.09 -35.15
C ASP A 206 4.01 13.96 -33.97
N TRP A 207 4.47 15.16 -34.31
CA TRP A 207 5.09 16.11 -33.39
C TRP A 207 4.08 16.77 -32.44
N THR A 208 4.56 17.13 -31.25
CA THR A 208 3.83 18.04 -30.36
C THR A 208 4.77 19.14 -29.91
N GLY A 209 4.23 20.36 -29.77
CA GLY A 209 5.00 21.54 -29.41
C GLY A 209 5.79 21.37 -28.11
N ARG A 210 6.78 22.23 -27.89
CA ARG A 210 7.75 22.10 -26.79
C ARG A 210 7.10 21.99 -25.42
N ILE A 211 7.41 20.92 -24.70
CA ILE A 211 6.85 20.63 -23.37
C ILE A 211 7.83 20.86 -22.21
N ALA A 212 9.14 20.74 -22.44
CA ALA A 212 10.18 21.00 -21.42
C ALA A 212 11.59 21.06 -22.03
N ASN A 213 12.43 22.04 -21.66
CA ASN A 213 13.85 22.05 -22.08
C ASN A 213 14.62 20.91 -21.38
N SER A 214 15.23 20.01 -22.17
CA SER A 214 15.90 18.81 -21.68
C SER A 214 17.44 18.91 -21.68
N GLU A 215 18.01 20.03 -22.15
CA GLU A 215 19.45 20.28 -22.28
C GLU A 215 20.18 20.23 -20.92
N GLY A 216 21.09 19.25 -20.76
CA GLY A 216 21.91 19.10 -19.55
C GLY A 216 21.12 18.76 -18.28
N LYS A 217 19.83 18.40 -18.41
CA LYS A 217 18.94 18.09 -17.30
C LYS A 217 18.53 16.62 -17.34
N GLU A 218 18.23 16.10 -16.16
CA GLU A 218 17.57 14.82 -16.05
C GLU A 218 16.11 14.95 -16.46
N ASN A 219 15.66 14.02 -17.30
CA ASN A 219 14.29 13.96 -17.80
C ASN A 219 13.70 12.58 -17.50
N LEU A 220 12.47 12.60 -17.01
CA LEU A 220 11.64 11.42 -16.82
C LEU A 220 10.63 11.35 -17.97
N GLN A 221 10.83 10.41 -18.88
CA GLN A 221 9.84 10.02 -19.88
C GLN A 221 9.00 8.89 -19.29
N ARG A 222 7.67 9.00 -19.38
CA ARG A 222 6.74 7.95 -18.96
C ARG A 222 5.71 7.70 -20.05
N VAL A 223 5.57 6.46 -20.49
CA VAL A 223 4.55 6.05 -21.46
C VAL A 223 3.63 5.04 -20.81
N GLU A 224 2.35 5.31 -20.76
CA GLU A 224 1.31 4.36 -20.37
C GLU A 224 0.66 3.75 -21.61
N ILE A 225 0.55 2.43 -21.65
CA ILE A 225 0.01 1.67 -22.77
C ILE A 225 -1.10 0.75 -22.28
N ARG A 226 -2.27 0.82 -22.93
CA ARG A 226 -3.35 -0.16 -22.80
C ARG A 226 -3.48 -0.95 -24.10
N ARG A 227 -3.05 -2.22 -24.08
CA ARG A 227 -2.95 -3.08 -25.27
C ARG A 227 -4.33 -3.46 -25.81
N SER A 228 -5.27 -3.79 -24.93
CA SER A 228 -6.65 -4.14 -25.30
C SER A 228 -7.36 -3.10 -26.17
N THR A 229 -7.02 -1.82 -26.02
CA THR A 229 -7.59 -0.70 -26.81
C THR A 229 -6.59 -0.02 -27.73
N ASN A 230 -5.34 -0.48 -27.76
CA ASN A 230 -4.20 0.15 -28.43
C ASN A 230 -4.07 1.65 -28.15
N GLN A 231 -4.28 2.06 -26.90
CA GLN A 231 -4.19 3.46 -26.48
C GLN A 231 -2.88 3.73 -25.75
N PHE A 232 -2.37 4.96 -25.90
CA PHE A 232 -1.21 5.42 -25.16
C PHE A 232 -1.39 6.82 -24.57
N LYS A 233 -0.66 7.07 -23.47
CA LYS A 233 -0.39 8.42 -22.94
C LYS A 233 1.10 8.55 -22.69
N TYR A 234 1.70 9.59 -23.24
CA TYR A 234 3.11 9.89 -23.12
C TYR A 234 3.29 11.16 -22.30
N PHE A 235 4.17 11.09 -21.30
CA PHE A 235 4.47 12.17 -20.37
C PHE A 235 5.98 12.43 -20.35
N VAL A 236 6.35 13.69 -20.15
CA VAL A 236 7.73 14.09 -19.85
C VAL A 236 7.71 15.02 -18.65
N ASN A 237 8.50 14.69 -17.63
CA ASN A 237 8.58 15.44 -16.37
C ASN A 237 7.20 15.72 -15.76
N SER A 238 6.35 14.69 -15.73
CA SER A 238 4.96 14.75 -15.23
C SER A 238 3.98 15.61 -16.04
N HIS A 239 4.39 16.17 -17.19
CA HIS A 239 3.50 16.85 -18.12
C HIS A 239 3.02 15.89 -19.21
N LEU A 240 1.71 15.86 -19.47
CA LEU A 240 1.14 15.11 -20.59
C LEU A 240 1.66 15.71 -21.91
N ALA A 241 2.48 14.94 -22.59
CA ALA A 241 3.15 15.30 -23.83
C ALA A 241 2.26 14.98 -25.04
N LYS A 242 1.68 13.78 -25.03
CA LYS A 242 0.87 13.25 -26.12
C LYS A 242 -0.05 12.14 -25.63
N GLU A 243 -1.17 11.96 -26.29
CA GLU A 243 -2.01 10.76 -26.14
C GLU A 243 -2.61 10.39 -27.49
N GLY A 244 -2.95 9.13 -27.68
CA GLY A 244 -3.48 8.66 -28.95
C GLY A 244 -3.68 7.15 -28.99
N THR A 245 -3.83 6.64 -30.21
CA THR A 245 -3.90 5.21 -30.50
C THR A 245 -2.75 4.79 -31.41
N PHE A 246 -2.41 3.50 -31.38
CA PHE A 246 -1.43 2.89 -32.27
C PHE A 246 -2.04 1.69 -33.00
N LEU A 247 -1.44 1.30 -34.12
CA LEU A 247 -1.85 0.10 -34.84
C LEU A 247 -1.43 -1.17 -34.05
N PRO A 248 -2.26 -2.22 -34.00
CA PRO A 248 -1.95 -3.42 -33.24
C PRO A 248 -0.58 -4.01 -33.55
N ILE A 249 0.20 -4.27 -32.50
CA ILE A 249 1.55 -4.85 -32.56
C ILE A 249 1.79 -5.74 -31.33
N ALA A 250 2.47 -6.88 -31.52
CA ALA A 250 2.74 -7.84 -30.45
C ALA A 250 4.02 -7.47 -29.68
N LEU A 251 3.97 -6.38 -28.91
CA LEU A 251 5.09 -5.89 -28.11
C LEU A 251 5.64 -6.99 -27.18
N ASN A 252 6.96 -7.19 -27.23
CA ASN A 252 7.68 -8.19 -26.44
C ASN A 252 9.06 -7.69 -25.95
N LYS A 253 9.45 -6.47 -26.30
CA LYS A 253 10.73 -5.85 -25.92
C LYS A 253 10.56 -4.38 -25.57
N VAL A 254 11.38 -3.91 -24.64
CA VAL A 254 11.49 -2.50 -24.23
C VAL A 254 12.95 -2.07 -24.34
N GLY A 255 13.18 -0.83 -24.74
CA GLY A 255 14.54 -0.34 -24.92
C GLY A 255 14.64 1.13 -25.21
N PHE A 256 15.76 1.48 -25.83
CA PHE A 256 16.17 2.85 -26.13
C PHE A 256 16.27 3.06 -27.63
N ARG A 257 16.00 4.29 -28.05
CA ARG A 257 16.34 4.78 -29.37
C ARG A 257 17.08 6.11 -29.24
N SER A 258 18.13 6.30 -30.03
CA SER A 258 18.87 7.56 -30.13
C SER A 258 19.32 7.77 -31.57
N CYS A 259 19.01 8.94 -32.13
CA CYS A 259 19.27 9.26 -33.53
C CYS A 259 20.09 10.54 -33.70
N GLY A 260 20.78 10.68 -34.83
CA GLY A 260 21.58 11.87 -35.13
C GLY A 260 22.86 11.96 -34.30
N VAL A 261 23.53 13.11 -34.32
CA VAL A 261 24.82 13.31 -33.63
C VAL A 261 24.60 13.78 -32.20
N GLN A 262 24.71 12.87 -31.23
CA GLN A 262 24.50 13.20 -29.82
C GLN A 262 25.13 12.23 -28.83
N ARG A 263 25.07 12.61 -27.56
CA ARG A 263 25.42 11.75 -26.43
C ARG A 263 24.33 11.83 -25.36
N VAL A 264 23.80 10.67 -24.99
CA VAL A 264 22.69 10.53 -24.04
C VAL A 264 23.05 9.46 -23.01
N ALA A 265 22.89 9.79 -21.74
CA ALA A 265 23.03 8.86 -20.63
C ALA A 265 21.65 8.40 -20.15
N PHE A 266 21.33 7.12 -20.32
CA PHE A 266 20.13 6.49 -19.77
C PHE A 266 20.43 5.97 -18.37
N LYS A 267 19.70 6.44 -17.36
CA LYS A 267 19.96 6.13 -15.95
C LYS A 267 19.11 4.99 -15.40
N SER A 268 17.86 4.89 -15.87
CA SER A 268 17.01 3.79 -15.48
C SER A 268 15.90 3.54 -16.49
N LEU A 269 15.52 2.27 -16.63
CA LEU A 269 14.36 1.83 -17.42
C LEU A 269 13.51 0.91 -16.57
N LYS A 270 12.21 1.21 -16.45
CA LYS A 270 11.27 0.39 -15.68
C LYS A 270 10.07 0.04 -16.53
N VAL A 271 9.55 -1.16 -16.35
CA VAL A 271 8.20 -1.54 -16.78
C VAL A 271 7.39 -1.81 -15.51
N ILE A 272 6.29 -1.07 -15.39
CA ILE A 272 5.41 -1.08 -14.23
C ILE A 272 4.09 -1.67 -14.70
N ASP A 273 3.64 -2.73 -14.03
CA ASP A 273 2.33 -3.29 -14.30
C ASP A 273 1.26 -2.36 -13.71
N LEU A 274 0.53 -1.64 -14.55
CA LEU A 274 -0.56 -0.77 -14.10
C LEU A 274 -1.85 -1.57 -13.83
N ASN A 275 -1.88 -2.83 -14.24
CA ASN A 275 -2.85 -3.77 -13.72
C ASN A 275 -2.54 -4.16 -12.28
N THR A 276 -1.45 -3.74 -11.63
CA THR A 276 -1.27 -4.06 -10.20
C THR A 276 -1.94 -3.07 -9.23
N ASN A 277 -2.59 -2.05 -9.77
CA ASN A 277 -3.79 -1.43 -9.18
C ASN A 277 -5.08 -2.19 -9.58
N SER A 278 -4.97 -3.44 -10.05
CA SER A 278 -6.14 -4.26 -10.39
C SER A 278 -6.96 -4.41 -9.12
N THR A 279 -8.20 -3.97 -9.22
CA THR A 279 -9.29 -4.58 -8.52
C THR A 279 -9.16 -6.12 -8.62
N ILE A 280 -8.69 -6.78 -7.56
CA ILE A 280 -8.53 -8.25 -7.49
C ILE A 280 -9.91 -8.92 -7.61
N PHE A 281 -10.94 -8.25 -7.13
CA PHE A 281 -12.33 -8.63 -7.34
C PHE A 281 -13.14 -7.39 -7.69
N SER A 282 -13.67 -7.34 -8.90
CA SER A 282 -14.63 -6.31 -9.32
C SER A 282 -15.91 -7.00 -9.74
N ASP A 283 -17.03 -6.50 -9.23
CA ASP A 283 -18.35 -6.84 -9.73
C ASP A 283 -19.12 -5.56 -10.03
N ASP A 284 -19.46 -5.38 -11.30
CA ASP A 284 -20.35 -4.35 -11.83
C ASP A 284 -21.80 -4.86 -11.87
N PHE A 285 -22.05 -6.07 -11.38
CA PHE A 285 -23.35 -6.73 -11.37
C PHE A 285 -24.02 -6.73 -12.76
N GLU A 286 -23.24 -6.87 -13.82
CA GLU A 286 -23.77 -6.99 -15.17
C GLU A 286 -24.32 -8.39 -15.44
N THR A 287 -25.46 -8.42 -16.16
CA THR A 287 -26.37 -9.59 -16.30
C THR A 287 -25.76 -10.86 -16.92
N THR A 288 -24.52 -10.81 -17.39
CA THR A 288 -23.82 -11.92 -18.04
C THR A 288 -23.02 -12.80 -17.06
N ARG A 289 -22.91 -12.42 -15.76
CA ARG A 289 -22.08 -13.10 -14.74
C ARG A 289 -22.88 -13.62 -13.52
N ASN A 290 -24.13 -14.06 -13.74
CA ASN A 290 -25.13 -14.32 -12.69
C ASN A 290 -24.88 -15.55 -11.79
N ASP A 291 -23.83 -16.34 -11.99
CA ASP A 291 -23.52 -17.53 -11.19
C ASP A 291 -22.74 -17.21 -9.91
N ARG A 292 -22.25 -15.98 -9.78
CA ARG A 292 -21.38 -15.55 -8.69
C ARG A 292 -22.15 -15.21 -7.41
N TRP A 293 -23.31 -14.57 -7.51
CA TRP A 293 -24.10 -14.14 -6.36
C TRP A 293 -25.28 -15.09 -6.09
N THR A 294 -25.52 -15.38 -4.81
CA THR A 294 -26.72 -16.14 -4.41
C THR A 294 -27.95 -15.28 -4.64
N LEU A 295 -28.86 -15.73 -5.51
CA LEU A 295 -30.16 -15.10 -5.70
C LEU A 295 -31.22 -15.73 -4.80
N LYS A 296 -31.98 -14.90 -4.10
CA LYS A 296 -33.11 -15.29 -3.25
C LYS A 296 -34.43 -15.05 -3.98
N LYS A 297 -35.34 -16.02 -3.87
CA LYS A 297 -36.69 -15.97 -4.49
C LYS A 297 -37.79 -16.23 -3.46
N GLU A 298 -37.48 -16.03 -2.18
CA GLU A 298 -38.41 -16.29 -1.07
C GLU A 298 -39.14 -15.01 -0.69
N ILE A 299 -40.38 -15.11 -0.19
CA ILE A 299 -41.18 -13.93 0.18
C ILE A 299 -40.44 -13.05 1.21
N LYS A 300 -39.72 -13.67 2.13
CA LYS A 300 -38.93 -12.99 3.17
C LYS A 300 -37.74 -12.19 2.64
N ALA A 301 -37.18 -12.61 1.50
CA ALA A 301 -36.09 -11.92 0.84
C ALA A 301 -36.03 -12.28 -0.64
N ILE A 302 -36.13 -11.25 -1.48
CA ILE A 302 -36.06 -11.35 -2.93
C ILE A 302 -34.81 -10.61 -3.38
N SER A 303 -34.01 -11.22 -4.25
CA SER A 303 -32.88 -10.52 -4.86
C SER A 303 -32.82 -10.76 -6.37
N GLU A 304 -32.44 -9.73 -7.09
CA GLU A 304 -32.26 -9.77 -8.54
C GLU A 304 -31.03 -8.97 -8.96
N ILE A 305 -30.48 -9.29 -10.12
CA ILE A 305 -29.48 -8.47 -10.79
C ILE A 305 -30.17 -7.75 -11.94
N LYS A 306 -30.17 -6.43 -11.93
CA LYS A 306 -30.87 -5.59 -12.90
C LYS A 306 -30.13 -4.27 -13.10
N ASP A 307 -29.94 -3.87 -14.36
CA ASP A 307 -29.35 -2.58 -14.75
C ASP A 307 -27.98 -2.31 -14.08
N GLY A 308 -27.10 -3.33 -13.99
CA GLY A 308 -25.79 -3.22 -13.34
C GLY A 308 -25.84 -3.17 -11.81
N GLN A 309 -26.94 -3.60 -11.19
CA GLN A 309 -27.12 -3.53 -9.74
C GLN A 309 -27.60 -4.86 -9.16
N TYR A 310 -27.05 -5.26 -8.01
CA TYR A 310 -27.65 -6.27 -7.17
C TYR A 310 -28.70 -5.61 -6.27
N ILE A 311 -29.96 -5.94 -6.49
CA ILE A 311 -31.08 -5.43 -5.72
C ILE A 311 -31.47 -6.48 -4.70
N LEU A 312 -31.49 -6.10 -3.42
CA LEU A 312 -31.95 -6.93 -2.31
C LEU A 312 -33.16 -6.28 -1.65
N GLU A 313 -34.28 -6.99 -1.66
CA GLU A 313 -35.51 -6.65 -0.96
C GLU A 313 -35.72 -7.60 0.20
N THR A 314 -35.90 -7.06 1.39
CA THR A 314 -36.10 -7.79 2.64
C THR A 314 -37.46 -7.41 3.21
N ASN A 315 -38.24 -8.40 3.65
CA ASN A 315 -39.65 -8.24 4.06
C ASN A 315 -39.90 -8.83 5.47
N GLU A 316 -38.86 -8.94 6.30
CA GLU A 316 -38.97 -9.44 7.67
C GLU A 316 -38.38 -8.43 8.66
N VAL A 317 -39.17 -8.10 9.68
CA VAL A 317 -38.75 -7.26 10.81
C VAL A 317 -37.72 -8.00 11.68
N ASP A 318 -36.69 -7.29 12.13
CA ASP A 318 -35.58 -7.76 12.97
C ASP A 318 -34.76 -8.89 12.34
N LYS A 319 -34.72 -8.96 11.00
CA LYS A 319 -33.99 -9.98 10.24
C LYS A 319 -33.09 -9.34 9.20
N CYS A 320 -31.98 -10.00 8.91
CA CYS A 320 -31.04 -9.55 7.91
C CYS A 320 -30.70 -10.65 6.93
N PHE A 321 -30.53 -10.25 5.69
CA PHE A 321 -30.18 -11.13 4.59
C PHE A 321 -28.90 -10.62 3.96
N TYR A 322 -28.04 -11.55 3.56
CA TYR A 322 -26.80 -11.24 2.88
C TYR A 322 -26.60 -12.15 1.67
N ALA A 323 -25.75 -11.67 0.77
CA ALA A 323 -25.13 -12.45 -0.29
C ALA A 323 -23.64 -12.15 -0.23
N ALA A 324 -22.80 -13.16 -0.47
CA ALA A 324 -21.36 -13.04 -0.28
C ALA A 324 -20.61 -13.90 -1.26
N GLN A 325 -19.34 -13.54 -1.47
CA GLN A 325 -18.46 -14.28 -2.36
C GLN A 325 -17.11 -14.57 -1.77
N TYR A 326 -16.58 -15.71 -2.20
CA TYR A 326 -15.33 -16.25 -1.72
C TYR A 326 -14.19 -15.31 -2.08
N TYR A 327 -13.57 -14.76 -1.06
CA TYR A 327 -12.38 -13.94 -1.18
C TYR A 327 -11.60 -13.97 0.12
N THR A 328 -10.33 -14.36 0.03
CA THR A 328 -9.48 -14.52 1.22
C THR A 328 -8.64 -13.28 1.46
N ILE A 329 -8.85 -12.61 2.59
CA ILE A 329 -8.01 -11.52 3.10
C ILE A 329 -7.44 -11.95 4.45
N THR A 330 -6.12 -12.03 4.52
CA THR A 330 -5.36 -12.26 5.75
C THR A 330 -5.16 -10.94 6.50
N PRO A 331 -5.04 -10.95 7.85
CA PRO A 331 -4.73 -9.74 8.60
C PRO A 331 -3.44 -9.02 8.18
N SER A 332 -2.52 -9.72 7.53
CA SER A 332 -1.27 -9.15 6.99
C SER A 332 -1.41 -8.49 5.62
N GLN A 333 -2.56 -8.64 4.94
CA GLN A 333 -2.80 -8.03 3.65
C GLN A 333 -3.39 -6.63 3.81
N ASP A 334 -2.86 -5.71 3.02
CA ASP A 334 -3.37 -4.35 2.90
C ASP A 334 -4.29 -4.29 1.68
N VAL A 335 -5.55 -3.90 1.90
CA VAL A 335 -6.57 -3.84 0.84
C VAL A 335 -7.52 -2.66 1.04
N ASP A 336 -8.04 -2.13 -0.06
CA ASP A 336 -9.20 -1.24 -0.12
C ASP A 336 -10.41 -2.01 -0.65
N ILE A 337 -11.56 -1.89 0.01
CA ILE A 337 -12.84 -2.40 -0.48
C ILE A 337 -13.75 -1.20 -0.72
N ILE A 338 -14.27 -1.08 -1.93
CA ILE A 338 -15.16 0.01 -2.36
C ILE A 338 -16.50 -0.61 -2.74
N LEU A 339 -17.59 -0.02 -2.27
CA LEU A 339 -18.96 -0.45 -2.58
C LEU A 339 -19.84 0.78 -2.78
N LYS A 340 -20.58 0.85 -3.88
CA LYS A 340 -21.67 1.80 -4.05
C LYS A 340 -22.99 1.17 -3.63
N MET A 341 -23.83 1.95 -2.98
CA MET A 341 -25.12 1.47 -2.49
C MET A 341 -26.16 2.58 -2.46
N LYS A 342 -27.43 2.20 -2.59
CA LYS A 342 -28.56 3.12 -2.62
C LYS A 342 -29.78 2.47 -1.97
N SER A 343 -30.38 3.14 -0.99
CA SER A 343 -31.71 2.80 -0.49
C SER A 343 -32.73 3.12 -1.60
N LEU A 344 -33.60 2.16 -1.93
CA LEU A 344 -34.67 2.34 -2.92
C LEU A 344 -36.02 2.58 -2.25
N GLN A 345 -36.32 1.83 -1.19
CA GLN A 345 -37.59 1.89 -0.45
C GLN A 345 -37.41 1.27 0.94
N GLY A 346 -38.32 1.57 1.87
CA GLY A 346 -38.43 0.88 3.14
C GLY A 346 -38.22 1.76 4.35
N ILE A 347 -38.15 1.11 5.53
CA ILE A 347 -37.86 1.81 6.78
C ILE A 347 -36.36 2.12 6.89
N THR A 348 -36.00 3.01 7.80
CA THR A 348 -34.59 3.23 8.16
C THR A 348 -34.04 2.00 8.86
N SER A 349 -33.18 1.25 8.17
CA SER A 349 -32.48 0.10 8.73
C SER A 349 -31.07 -0.03 8.13
N ASP A 350 -30.29 -0.96 8.68
CA ASP A 350 -28.90 -1.22 8.36
C ASP A 350 -28.77 -1.94 7.00
N PHE A 351 -27.88 -1.43 6.16
CA PHE A 351 -27.40 -2.11 4.96
C PHE A 351 -25.94 -1.73 4.67
N GLY A 352 -25.21 -2.59 3.98
CA GLY A 352 -23.79 -2.33 3.69
C GLY A 352 -22.98 -3.57 3.39
N LEU A 353 -21.73 -3.56 3.87
CA LEU A 353 -20.72 -4.58 3.59
C LEU A 353 -20.57 -5.55 4.78
N THR A 354 -20.27 -6.82 4.50
CA THR A 354 -19.90 -7.84 5.48
C THR A 354 -18.55 -8.44 5.17
N LEU A 355 -17.70 -8.57 6.21
CA LEU A 355 -16.42 -9.26 6.16
C LEU A 355 -16.56 -10.56 6.95
N ILE A 356 -16.58 -11.69 6.25
CA ILE A 356 -17.03 -12.98 6.80
C ILE A 356 -15.83 -13.90 6.96
N GLN A 357 -15.61 -14.41 8.17
CA GLN A 357 -14.64 -15.48 8.42
C GLN A 357 -15.29 -16.85 8.17
N ASP A 358 -16.49 -17.05 8.71
CA ASP A 358 -17.32 -18.24 8.55
C ASP A 358 -18.80 -17.89 8.76
N GLU A 359 -19.69 -18.90 8.83
CA GLU A 359 -21.14 -18.68 8.93
C GLU A 359 -21.59 -17.98 10.20
N VAL A 360 -20.79 -18.02 11.28
CA VAL A 360 -21.16 -17.51 12.61
C VAL A 360 -20.23 -16.40 13.11
N ASN A 361 -19.15 -16.12 12.38
CA ASN A 361 -18.15 -15.09 12.70
C ASN A 361 -17.99 -14.12 11.53
N PHE A 362 -18.46 -12.88 11.71
CA PHE A 362 -18.37 -11.83 10.69
C PHE A 362 -18.40 -10.41 11.28
N TYR A 363 -17.80 -9.46 10.56
CA TYR A 363 -18.01 -8.04 10.79
C TYR A 363 -19.07 -7.52 9.80
N SER A 364 -20.00 -6.71 10.30
CA SER A 364 -20.93 -5.91 9.49
C SER A 364 -20.52 -4.45 9.55
N LEU A 365 -20.45 -3.79 8.40
CA LEU A 365 -20.20 -2.37 8.24
C LEU A 365 -21.49 -1.78 7.68
N ASP A 366 -22.23 -1.10 8.53
CA ASP A 366 -23.64 -0.77 8.30
C ASP A 366 -23.81 0.73 8.08
N TYR A 367 -24.68 1.08 7.15
CA TYR A 367 -25.19 2.42 6.87
C TYR A 367 -26.72 2.42 6.91
N GLN A 368 -27.31 3.55 7.28
CA GLN A 368 -28.74 3.79 7.33
C GLN A 368 -29.11 4.97 6.43
N ASN A 369 -30.29 4.92 5.82
CA ASN A 369 -30.77 5.98 4.92
C ASN A 369 -30.97 7.35 5.58
N ASN A 370 -30.87 7.45 6.91
CA ASN A 370 -30.87 8.69 7.68
C ASN A 370 -29.46 9.28 7.89
N GLY A 371 -28.44 8.78 7.20
CA GLY A 371 -27.06 9.29 7.29
C GLY A 371 -26.27 8.79 8.51
N LYS A 372 -26.68 7.67 9.13
CA LYS A 372 -25.95 7.05 10.24
C LYS A 372 -25.21 5.80 9.80
N ALA A 373 -24.06 5.55 10.39
CA ALA A 373 -23.27 4.35 10.14
C ALA A 373 -22.67 3.78 11.43
N ARG A 374 -22.44 2.47 11.45
CA ARG A 374 -21.79 1.74 12.55
C ARG A 374 -21.11 0.46 12.06
N TYR A 375 -20.33 -0.18 12.93
CA TYR A 375 -19.88 -1.56 12.70
C TYR A 375 -20.38 -2.48 13.81
N THR A 376 -20.52 -3.76 13.49
CA THR A 376 -20.91 -4.81 14.42
C THR A 376 -20.05 -6.04 14.21
N LEU A 377 -19.53 -6.64 15.28
CA LEU A 377 -18.87 -7.95 15.27
C LEU A 377 -19.83 -9.01 15.81
N TYR A 378 -20.01 -10.06 15.02
CA TYR A 378 -20.70 -11.29 15.39
C TYR A 378 -19.68 -12.38 15.68
N GLU A 379 -19.79 -13.00 16.85
CA GLU A 379 -18.99 -14.16 17.24
C GLU A 379 -19.92 -15.26 17.74
N GLY A 380 -19.90 -16.43 17.09
CA GLY A 380 -20.82 -17.52 17.40
C GLY A 380 -22.30 -17.11 17.33
N ASP A 381 -22.67 -16.36 16.29
CA ASP A 381 -24.02 -15.80 16.05
C ASP A 381 -24.53 -14.82 17.12
N LYS A 382 -23.65 -14.33 18.00
CA LYS A 382 -24.00 -13.32 19.01
C LYS A 382 -23.33 -11.99 18.70
N TYR A 383 -24.10 -10.93 18.89
CA TYR A 383 -23.59 -9.56 18.95
C TYR A 383 -22.56 -9.48 20.09
N THR A 384 -21.29 -9.31 19.73
CA THR A 384 -20.22 -9.25 20.74
C THR A 384 -19.68 -7.84 20.89
N ILE A 385 -19.56 -7.10 19.78
CA ILE A 385 -19.14 -5.69 19.80
C ILE A 385 -20.00 -4.90 18.81
N THR A 386 -20.50 -3.74 19.23
CA THR A 386 -21.24 -2.81 18.37
C THR A 386 -20.71 -1.41 18.58
N GLY A 387 -20.20 -0.79 17.51
CA GLY A 387 -19.87 0.63 17.51
C GLY A 387 -21.14 1.47 17.66
N ALA A 388 -21.03 2.63 18.32
CA ALA A 388 -22.14 3.59 18.35
C ALA A 388 -22.41 4.13 16.93
N TYR A 389 -23.67 4.45 16.62
CA TYR A 389 -23.99 5.12 15.37
C TYR A 389 -23.33 6.49 15.29
N LYS A 390 -22.69 6.77 14.16
CA LYS A 390 -22.07 8.04 13.83
C LYS A 390 -22.72 8.66 12.61
N ASN A 391 -22.87 9.99 12.62
CA ASN A 391 -23.45 10.74 11.51
C ASN A 391 -22.40 10.90 10.39
N THR A 392 -22.78 10.64 9.15
CA THR A 392 -21.90 10.70 7.96
C THR A 392 -21.97 12.03 7.20
N LYS A 393 -22.57 13.07 7.82
CA LYS A 393 -22.83 14.41 7.23
C LYS A 393 -23.75 14.40 6.00
N ILE A 394 -24.40 13.27 5.70
CA ILE A 394 -25.45 13.19 4.68
C ILE A 394 -26.77 13.55 5.35
N GLU A 395 -27.37 14.65 4.92
CA GLU A 395 -28.71 15.05 5.36
C GLU A 395 -29.77 14.22 4.61
N SER A 396 -30.86 13.86 5.28
CA SER A 396 -31.98 13.14 4.68
C SER A 396 -32.61 14.01 3.57
N SER A 397 -32.37 13.68 2.30
CA SER A 397 -33.02 14.31 1.15
C SER A 397 -34.24 13.51 0.67
N GLU A 398 -35.18 14.17 0.00
CA GLU A 398 -36.33 13.50 -0.66
C GLU A 398 -35.89 12.50 -1.75
N GLN A 399 -34.68 12.69 -2.31
CA GLN A 399 -34.01 11.70 -3.17
C GLN A 399 -32.98 10.93 -2.36
N LEU A 400 -33.15 9.62 -2.21
CA LEU A 400 -32.18 8.74 -1.55
C LEU A 400 -30.86 8.71 -2.36
N PRO A 401 -29.76 9.29 -1.85
CA PRO A 401 -28.53 9.42 -2.62
C PRO A 401 -27.82 8.07 -2.79
N VAL A 402 -27.09 7.91 -3.89
CA VAL A 402 -26.06 6.88 -3.99
C VAL A 402 -24.94 7.25 -3.03
N VAL A 403 -24.52 6.31 -2.19
CA VAL A 403 -23.41 6.49 -1.26
C VAL A 403 -22.30 5.50 -1.57
N THR A 404 -21.07 5.94 -1.37
CA THR A 404 -19.86 5.11 -1.53
C THR A 404 -19.33 4.76 -0.15
N MET A 405 -19.30 3.46 0.15
CA MET A 405 -18.55 2.94 1.29
C MET A 405 -17.14 2.59 0.84
N LYS A 406 -16.15 3.09 1.58
CA LYS A 406 -14.75 2.69 1.45
C LYS A 406 -14.30 2.02 2.73
N VAL A 407 -13.66 0.87 2.64
CA VAL A 407 -13.07 0.13 3.76
C VAL A 407 -11.59 -0.05 3.47
N GLU A 408 -10.73 0.41 4.36
CA GLU A 408 -9.29 0.28 4.28
C GLU A 408 -8.85 -0.71 5.35
N ILE A 409 -8.25 -1.82 4.92
CA ILE A 409 -7.59 -2.77 5.82
C ILE A 409 -6.09 -2.53 5.67
N ARG A 410 -5.43 -2.19 6.77
CA ARG A 410 -3.98 -1.95 6.83
C ARG A 410 -3.40 -2.63 8.05
N SER A 411 -2.54 -3.62 7.87
CA SER A 411 -1.88 -4.36 8.95
C SER A 411 -2.87 -4.82 10.03
N GLY A 412 -4.01 -5.37 9.60
CA GLY A 412 -5.07 -5.86 10.49
C GLY A 412 -5.96 -4.78 11.10
N LYS A 413 -5.74 -3.50 10.80
CA LYS A 413 -6.64 -2.41 11.20
C LYS A 413 -7.61 -2.10 10.07
N VAL A 414 -8.90 -2.10 10.39
CA VAL A 414 -9.98 -1.68 9.49
C VAL A 414 -10.32 -0.22 9.79
N SER A 415 -10.36 0.62 8.77
CA SER A 415 -10.97 1.96 8.80
C SER A 415 -12.06 2.00 7.75
N TYR A 416 -13.24 2.54 8.04
CA TYR A 416 -14.26 2.68 7.00
C TYR A 416 -14.90 4.07 6.96
N TYR A 417 -15.32 4.42 5.74
CA TYR A 417 -15.72 5.75 5.33
C TYR A 417 -17.03 5.67 4.54
N ILE A 418 -17.84 6.72 4.63
CA ILE A 418 -19.03 6.92 3.81
C ILE A 418 -18.88 8.27 3.11
N ASN A 419 -18.84 8.28 1.77
CA ASN A 419 -18.59 9.48 0.95
C ASN A 419 -17.40 10.29 1.50
N GLU A 420 -16.25 9.62 1.67
CA GLU A 420 -14.99 10.19 2.22
C GLU A 420 -15.05 10.62 3.70
N THR A 421 -16.23 10.59 4.34
CA THR A 421 -16.36 10.86 5.77
C THR A 421 -15.95 9.63 6.57
N PHE A 422 -14.86 9.76 7.33
CA PHE A 422 -14.41 8.74 8.28
C PHE A 422 -15.53 8.43 9.28
N VAL A 423 -15.86 7.15 9.41
CA VAL A 423 -16.84 6.67 10.39
C VAL A 423 -16.11 6.11 11.59
N GLU A 424 -15.40 5.00 11.44
CA GLU A 424 -14.72 4.33 12.56
C GLU A 424 -13.51 3.53 12.10
N ALA A 425 -12.61 3.27 13.05
CA ALA A 425 -11.54 2.30 12.89
C ALA A 425 -11.50 1.29 14.04
N PHE A 426 -11.20 0.04 13.73
CA PHE A 426 -11.05 -1.05 14.69
C PHE A 426 -9.98 -2.05 14.22
N SER A 427 -9.50 -2.90 15.12
CA SER A 427 -8.57 -3.97 14.77
C SER A 427 -9.31 -5.27 14.53
N LEU A 428 -8.98 -5.96 13.44
CA LEU A 428 -9.32 -7.38 13.28
C LEU A 428 -8.63 -8.17 14.39
N ARG A 429 -9.27 -9.25 14.84
CA ARG A 429 -8.58 -10.23 15.67
C ARG A 429 -7.47 -10.88 14.84
N ASN A 430 -6.38 -11.27 15.49
CA ASN A 430 -5.21 -11.85 14.81
C ASN A 430 -5.53 -13.17 14.08
N ASP A 431 -6.57 -13.88 14.53
CA ASP A 431 -7.08 -15.14 13.97
C ASP A 431 -8.26 -14.94 13.01
N PHE A 432 -8.68 -13.69 12.76
CA PHE A 432 -9.81 -13.39 11.88
C PHE A 432 -9.37 -13.37 10.42
N LEU A 433 -9.45 -14.54 9.78
CA LEU A 433 -9.23 -14.69 8.34
C LEU A 433 -10.54 -14.40 7.59
N ILE A 434 -10.60 -13.29 6.84
CA ILE A 434 -11.77 -13.02 5.99
C ILE A 434 -11.73 -14.04 4.86
N SER A 435 -12.76 -14.87 4.75
CA SER A 435 -12.91 -15.89 3.71
C SER A 435 -13.94 -15.51 2.65
N LYS A 436 -14.85 -14.58 2.98
CA LYS A 436 -15.82 -14.00 2.05
C LYS A 436 -16.02 -12.52 2.31
N VAL A 437 -16.35 -11.78 1.25
CA VAL A 437 -16.84 -10.40 1.31
C VAL A 437 -18.25 -10.39 0.74
N GLY A 438 -19.18 -9.71 1.41
CA GLY A 438 -20.58 -9.73 1.03
C GLY A 438 -21.30 -8.41 1.24
N ILE A 439 -22.54 -8.37 0.76
CA ILE A 439 -23.50 -7.28 0.91
C ILE A 439 -24.66 -7.74 1.79
N ARG A 440 -25.24 -6.83 2.56
CA ARG A 440 -26.28 -7.14 3.56
C ARG A 440 -27.35 -6.04 3.61
N ALA A 441 -28.60 -6.43 3.86
CA ALA A 441 -29.69 -5.54 4.23
C ALA A 441 -30.53 -6.16 5.37
N CYS A 442 -31.09 -5.31 6.24
CA CYS A 442 -31.87 -5.68 7.42
C CYS A 442 -33.29 -5.09 7.42
N ASP A 443 -34.21 -5.67 8.17
CA ASP A 443 -35.60 -5.23 8.29
C ASP A 443 -36.36 -5.12 6.95
N GLU A 444 -37.48 -4.40 6.93
CA GLU A 444 -38.32 -4.22 5.74
C GLU A 444 -37.79 -3.08 4.85
N GLN A 445 -36.92 -3.42 3.89
CA GLN A 445 -36.33 -2.45 2.97
C GLN A 445 -35.90 -3.03 1.63
N LYS A 446 -35.64 -2.14 0.67
CA LYS A 446 -35.12 -2.45 -0.64
C LYS A 446 -33.89 -1.61 -0.92
N VAL A 447 -32.78 -2.27 -1.24
CA VAL A 447 -31.46 -1.65 -1.41
C VAL A 447 -30.84 -2.15 -2.72
N ALA A 448 -30.22 -1.23 -3.46
CA ALA A 448 -29.36 -1.54 -4.60
C ALA A 448 -27.88 -1.45 -4.19
N PHE A 449 -27.09 -2.40 -4.65
CA PHE A 449 -25.63 -2.46 -4.51
C PHE A 449 -25.00 -2.45 -5.89
N ASP A 450 -23.89 -1.74 -6.02
CA ASP A 450 -23.22 -1.47 -7.29
C ASP A 450 -21.70 -1.34 -7.07
N GLU A 451 -20.90 -1.59 -8.10
CA GLU A 451 -19.45 -1.44 -8.14
C GLU A 451 -18.71 -1.96 -6.89
N LEU A 452 -18.87 -3.24 -6.54
CA LEU A 452 -18.07 -3.84 -5.48
C LEU A 452 -16.65 -4.10 -5.99
N GLN A 453 -15.67 -3.46 -5.39
CA GLN A 453 -14.25 -3.56 -5.76
C GLN A 453 -13.40 -3.92 -4.55
N ILE A 454 -12.47 -4.87 -4.70
CA ILE A 454 -11.41 -5.16 -3.73
C ILE A 454 -10.07 -4.92 -4.39
N ILE A 455 -9.27 -4.01 -3.86
CA ILE A 455 -8.06 -3.47 -4.47
C ILE A 455 -6.89 -3.71 -3.50
N PRO A 456 -5.79 -4.36 -3.89
CA PRO A 456 -4.60 -4.53 -3.05
C PRO A 456 -3.89 -3.18 -2.88
N GLN A 457 -3.16 -3.03 -1.78
CA GLN A 457 -2.48 -1.79 -1.42
C GLN A 457 -1.01 -2.01 -1.09
#